data_AF-A0A2S2QVU4-F1
#
_entry.id   AF-A0A2S2QVU4-F1
#
_cell.length_a   1.000
_cell.length_b   1.000
_cell.length_c   1.000
_cell.angle_alpha   90.00
_cell.angle_beta   90.00
_cell.angle_gamma   90.00
#
_symmetry.space_group_name_H-M   'P 1'
#
loop_
_entity.id
_entity.type
_entity.pdbx_description
1 polymer ?
#
loop_
_entity_poly.entity_id
_entity_poly.type
_entity_poly.pdbx_seq_one_letter_code
_entity_poly.pdbx_strand_id
1 'polypeptide(L)'
;MSLTCRVQYVDDTDPFEYSANVPEPQRAPPVHSFSLTLPLINQIAGVHRVLRAPHRLDDAALQLYKDGDFGSYLDMEASISEQPEEFEGFQNDKRNSIVLRTQLSVKVHTIIDKLMNSEGKELRRCLFALKHIFQEDKDLVHEFIQNDGLRCLIKLGSDVDQNYQNYILRALGQVMLYVDGMNGVIEDNPTIQWLYSLLTSRFRLVVKTALKLLLVFIEYVESNCLIFIQAVHAVHQSNGTPLWSNVMKLLTEPDMVDTELLVYAMTLINKTLNGIPDQDTYYDQVDAIEEQGIEQVVQ
;
A
#
# COMPACT_ATOMS: atom_id res chain seq x y z
N MET A 1 13.13 14.47 35.83
CA MET A 1 11.92 15.13 35.29
C MET A 1 11.04 14.05 34.67
N SER A 2 9.71 14.19 34.71
CA SER A 2 8.78 13.17 34.22
C SER A 2 7.63 13.78 33.44
N LEU A 3 7.14 13.08 32.41
CA LEU A 3 5.88 13.36 31.74
C LEU A 3 4.78 12.50 32.36
N THR A 4 3.73 13.12 32.88
CA THR A 4 2.57 12.39 33.41
C THR A 4 1.38 12.61 32.49
N CYS A 5 0.88 11.54 31.85
CA CYS A 5 -0.21 11.61 30.89
C CYS A 5 -1.12 10.37 30.96
N ARG A 6 -2.25 10.42 30.26
CA ARG A 6 -3.13 9.26 30.10
C ARG A 6 -2.44 8.20 29.26
N VAL A 7 -2.71 6.94 29.56
CA VAL A 7 -2.33 5.81 28.72
C VAL A 7 -3.55 4.96 28.40
N GLN A 8 -3.57 4.43 27.18
CA GLN A 8 -4.63 3.58 26.64
C GLN A 8 -3.98 2.50 25.75
N TYR A 9 -4.74 1.52 25.26
CA TYR A 9 -4.29 0.61 24.22
C TYR A 9 -5.33 0.51 23.09
N VAL A 10 -4.91 0.03 21.93
CA VAL A 10 -5.82 -0.45 20.87
C VAL A 10 -5.46 -1.90 20.61
N ASP A 11 -6.43 -2.81 20.71
CA ASP A 11 -6.20 -4.22 20.39
C ASP A 11 -6.20 -4.42 18.88
N ASP A 12 -5.01 -4.27 18.32
CA ASP A 12 -4.68 -4.45 16.91
C ASP A 12 -3.69 -5.62 16.72
N THR A 13 -3.74 -6.59 17.64
CA THR A 13 -2.87 -7.78 17.62
C THR A 13 -3.15 -8.68 16.41
N ASP A 14 -4.40 -8.70 15.94
CA ASP A 14 -4.78 -9.26 14.64
C ASP A 14 -5.23 -8.13 13.69
N PRO A 15 -4.42 -7.77 12.68
CA PRO A 15 -4.77 -6.73 11.71
C PRO A 15 -6.06 -7.00 10.90
N PHE A 16 -6.53 -8.25 10.85
CA PHE A 16 -7.75 -8.63 10.11
C PHE A 16 -8.99 -8.75 10.99
N GLU A 17 -8.85 -8.63 12.31
CA GLU A 17 -10.01 -8.49 13.19
C GLU A 17 -10.49 -7.04 13.17
N TYR A 18 -11.81 -6.87 13.09
CA TYR A 18 -12.40 -5.55 13.14
C TYR A 18 -12.39 -5.05 14.59
N SER A 19 -11.27 -4.49 15.02
CA SER A 19 -11.21 -3.66 16.21
C SER A 19 -11.69 -2.27 15.85
N ALA A 20 -12.65 -1.71 16.59
CA ALA A 20 -12.86 -0.27 16.53
C ALA A 20 -11.52 0.38 16.89
N ASN A 21 -10.98 1.22 15.99
CA ASN A 21 -9.69 1.91 16.13
C ASN A 21 -9.79 3.01 17.22
N VAL A 22 -10.20 2.60 18.42
CA VAL A 22 -10.62 3.48 19.49
C VAL A 22 -9.86 3.09 20.76
N PRO A 23 -9.07 4.01 21.34
CA PRO A 23 -8.27 3.70 22.51
C PRO A 23 -9.11 3.28 23.73
N GLU A 24 -8.71 2.16 24.35
CA GLU A 24 -9.31 1.58 25.55
C GLU A 24 -8.40 1.76 26.78
N PRO A 25 -8.96 1.99 28.00
CA PRO A 25 -10.37 2.19 28.28
C PRO A 25 -10.80 3.63 27.93
N GLN A 26 -12.00 3.79 27.37
CA GLN A 26 -12.55 5.13 27.06
C GLN A 26 -12.94 5.92 28.32
N ARG A 27 -13.38 5.21 29.36
CA ARG A 27 -13.81 5.82 30.62
C ARG A 27 -12.67 5.75 31.63
N ALA A 28 -12.33 6.90 32.19
CA ALA A 28 -11.26 7.05 33.19
C ALA A 28 -9.95 6.34 32.78
N PRO A 29 -9.34 6.72 31.63
CA PRO A 29 -8.06 6.18 31.22
C PRO A 29 -7.03 6.38 32.33
N PRO A 30 -6.26 5.33 32.68
CA PRO A 30 -5.26 5.43 33.73
C PRO A 30 -4.17 6.42 33.33
N VAL A 31 -3.50 6.96 34.33
CA VAL A 31 -2.40 7.91 34.15
C VAL A 31 -1.08 7.20 34.47
N HIS A 32 -0.07 7.42 33.63
CA HIS A 32 1.28 6.90 33.82
C HIS A 32 2.29 8.04 33.81
N SER A 33 3.39 7.87 34.56
CA SER A 33 4.48 8.84 34.64
C SER A 33 5.73 8.27 33.97
N PHE A 34 6.07 8.81 32.81
CA PHE A 34 7.26 8.47 32.04
C PHE A 34 8.44 9.32 32.51
N SER A 35 9.61 8.70 32.67
CA SER A 35 10.88 9.40 32.75
C SER A 35 11.21 10.05 31.41
N LEU A 36 11.62 11.32 31.43
CA LEU A 36 11.98 12.04 30.21
C LEU A 36 13.31 11.58 29.60
N THR A 37 14.18 10.95 30.39
CA THR A 37 15.58 10.66 30.02
C THR A 37 15.88 9.17 29.86
N LEU A 38 14.89 8.29 30.04
CA LEU A 38 15.05 6.86 29.82
C LEU A 38 14.42 6.48 28.48
N PRO A 39 15.03 5.55 27.71
CA PRO A 39 14.40 4.99 26.52
C PRO A 39 13.00 4.45 26.80
N LEU A 40 12.07 4.62 25.86
CA LEU A 40 10.68 4.18 26.01
C LEU A 40 10.56 2.65 26.10
N ILE A 41 11.45 1.90 25.46
CA ILE A 41 11.52 0.43 25.52
C ILE A 41 11.74 -0.07 26.96
N ASN A 42 12.46 0.70 27.79
CA ASN A 42 12.68 0.38 29.20
C ASN A 42 11.49 0.76 30.09
N GLN A 43 10.49 1.46 29.55
CA GLN A 43 9.34 2.00 30.29
C GLN A 43 8.02 1.32 29.91
N ILE A 44 7.91 0.76 28.71
CA ILE A 44 6.67 0.17 28.17
C ILE A 44 6.08 -0.94 29.06
N ALA A 45 6.91 -1.71 29.77
CA ALA A 45 6.45 -2.73 30.72
C ALA A 45 5.56 -2.15 31.84
N GLY A 46 5.82 -0.91 32.24
CA GLY A 46 4.99 -0.19 33.22
C GLY A 46 3.61 0.15 32.65
N VAL A 47 3.57 0.65 31.41
CA VAL A 47 2.33 0.98 30.68
C VAL A 47 1.49 -0.27 30.44
N HIS A 48 2.12 -1.33 29.90
CA HIS A 48 1.49 -2.62 29.64
C HIS A 48 0.82 -3.20 30.89
N ARG A 49 1.51 -3.19 32.04
CA ARG A 49 0.97 -3.69 33.32
C ARG A 49 -0.23 -2.87 33.82
N VAL A 50 -0.18 -1.55 33.68
CA VAL A 50 -1.26 -0.65 34.11
C VAL A 50 -2.51 -0.89 33.27
N LEU A 51 -2.34 -1.07 31.96
CA LEU A 51 -3.42 -1.29 31.02
C LEU A 51 -3.96 -2.72 31.01
N ARG A 52 -3.13 -3.69 31.41
CA ARG A 52 -3.40 -5.12 31.20
C ARG A 52 -3.71 -5.41 29.72
N ALA A 53 -2.93 -4.77 28.84
CA ALA A 53 -3.13 -4.88 27.40
C ALA A 53 -2.90 -6.33 26.92
N PRO A 54 -3.65 -6.80 25.90
CA PRO A 54 -3.57 -8.16 25.39
C PRO A 54 -2.27 -8.44 24.62
N HIS A 55 -1.56 -7.39 24.20
CA HIS A 55 -0.32 -7.47 23.44
C HIS A 55 0.76 -8.26 24.17
N ARG A 56 1.58 -8.97 23.39
CA ARG A 56 2.88 -9.44 23.88
C ARG A 56 3.79 -8.23 24.03
N LEU A 57 4.52 -8.15 25.14
CA LEU A 57 5.31 -6.96 25.46
C LEU A 57 6.37 -6.65 24.40
N ASP A 58 7.02 -7.69 23.87
CA ASP A 58 8.08 -7.57 22.85
C ASP A 58 7.53 -7.14 21.48
N ASP A 59 6.22 -7.26 21.25
CA ASP A 59 5.53 -6.90 20.01
C ASP A 59 4.82 -5.55 20.12
N ALA A 60 4.90 -4.89 21.29
CA ALA A 60 4.20 -3.65 21.57
C ALA A 60 5.03 -2.40 21.21
N ALA A 61 4.34 -1.34 20.80
CA ALA A 61 4.86 -0.01 20.52
C ALA A 61 4.00 1.04 21.21
N LEU A 62 4.47 2.29 21.21
CA LEU A 62 3.73 3.44 21.73
C LEU A 62 3.46 4.43 20.59
N GLN A 63 2.24 4.95 20.52
CA GLN A 63 1.84 5.98 19.57
C GLN A 63 1.14 7.13 20.30
N LEU A 64 1.30 8.35 19.81
CA LEU A 64 0.60 9.49 20.36
C LEU A 64 -0.86 9.53 19.89
N TYR A 65 -1.76 9.89 20.80
CA TYR A 65 -3.15 10.19 20.49
C TYR A 65 -3.50 11.58 21.00
N LYS A 66 -3.79 12.49 20.07
CA LYS A 66 -3.95 13.91 20.31
C LYS A 66 -5.15 14.44 19.55
N ASP A 67 -5.94 15.30 20.21
CA ASP A 67 -7.10 15.97 19.60
C ASP A 67 -8.13 15.02 18.93
N GLY A 68 -8.15 13.75 19.34
CA GLY A 68 -9.05 12.74 18.80
C GLY A 68 -8.49 11.90 17.66
N ASP A 69 -7.22 12.10 17.28
CA ASP A 69 -6.57 11.42 16.16
C ASP A 69 -5.23 10.77 16.56
N PHE A 70 -4.83 9.76 15.80
CA PHE A 70 -3.53 9.10 15.96
C PHE A 70 -2.43 9.93 15.31
N GLY A 71 -1.41 10.26 16.10
CA GLY A 71 -0.19 10.92 15.64
C GLY A 71 0.91 9.91 15.36
N SER A 72 2.16 10.33 15.55
CA SER A 72 3.34 9.53 15.25
C SER A 72 3.49 8.33 16.18
N TYR A 73 4.01 7.23 15.63
CA TYR A 73 4.62 6.17 16.40
C TYR A 73 5.92 6.68 17.02
N LEU A 74 6.12 6.42 18.30
CA LEU A 74 7.29 6.87 19.03
C LEU A 74 8.46 5.93 18.78
N ASP A 75 9.67 6.50 18.68
CA ASP A 75 10.89 5.70 18.69
C ASP A 75 11.08 5.09 20.08
N MET A 76 11.01 3.77 20.14
CA MET A 76 11.10 3.01 21.38
C MET A 76 12.52 3.00 21.96
N GLU A 77 13.55 3.16 21.12
CA GLU A 77 14.95 3.19 21.57
C GLU A 77 15.35 4.57 22.11
N ALA A 78 14.61 5.61 21.74
CA ALA A 78 14.81 6.97 22.23
C ALA A 78 14.02 7.27 23.50
N SER A 79 14.51 8.24 24.27
CA SER A 79 13.77 8.87 25.38
C SER A 79 12.85 9.98 24.87
N ILE A 80 11.92 10.45 25.71
CA ILE A 80 11.01 11.56 25.36
C ILE A 80 11.79 12.85 25.09
N SER A 81 12.89 13.08 25.81
CA SER A 81 13.74 14.26 25.61
C SER A 81 14.54 14.23 24.30
N GLU A 82 14.70 13.06 23.68
CA GLU A 82 15.43 12.89 22.41
C GLU A 82 14.53 13.04 21.18
N GLN A 83 13.20 13.04 21.35
CA GLN A 83 12.20 13.21 20.28
C GLN A 83 11.15 14.30 20.60
N PRO A 84 11.56 15.52 21.02
CA PRO A 84 10.63 16.56 21.50
C PRO A 84 9.63 17.04 20.44
N GLU A 85 9.97 16.96 19.16
CA GLU A 85 9.13 17.33 18.01
C GLU A 85 7.83 16.53 17.97
N GLU A 86 7.87 15.24 18.30
CA GLU A 86 6.66 14.39 18.30
C GLU A 86 5.67 14.83 19.38
N PHE A 87 6.18 15.39 20.49
CA PHE A 87 5.38 15.84 21.63
C PHE A 87 4.91 17.30 21.50
N GLU A 88 5.07 17.95 20.35
CA GLU A 88 4.68 19.35 20.18
C GLU A 88 3.19 19.59 20.46
N GLY A 89 2.89 20.45 21.44
CA GLY A 89 1.54 20.73 21.90
C GLY A 89 0.81 19.54 22.55
N PHE A 90 1.49 18.43 22.84
CA PHE A 90 0.89 17.26 23.50
C PHE A 90 0.36 17.58 24.90
N GLN A 91 1.02 18.47 25.64
CA GLN A 91 0.59 18.86 26.99
C GLN A 91 -0.53 19.93 27.01
N ASN A 92 -0.93 20.46 25.84
CA ASN A 92 -1.94 21.51 25.76
C ASN A 92 -3.34 20.99 26.14
N ASP A 93 -3.61 19.70 25.89
CA ASP A 93 -4.85 19.05 26.30
C ASP A 93 -4.55 17.85 27.21
N LYS A 94 -5.15 17.85 28.40
CA LYS A 94 -5.04 16.74 29.38
C LYS A 94 -5.74 15.46 28.92
N ARG A 95 -6.51 15.52 27.84
CA ARG A 95 -7.15 14.36 27.20
C ARG A 95 -6.19 13.57 26.32
N ASN A 96 -5.10 14.18 25.88
CA ASN A 96 -4.09 13.51 25.08
C ASN A 96 -3.52 12.31 25.84
N SER A 97 -3.24 11.24 25.11
CA SER A 97 -2.81 9.98 25.67
C SER A 97 -1.69 9.36 24.83
N ILE A 98 -0.92 8.49 25.48
CA ILE A 98 0.01 7.59 24.80
C ILE A 98 -0.68 6.24 24.70
N VAL A 99 -0.81 5.72 23.49
CA VAL A 99 -1.54 4.50 23.18
C VAL A 99 -0.55 3.37 22.93
N LEU A 100 -0.71 2.28 23.66
CA LEU A 100 -0.02 1.02 23.42
C LEU A 100 -0.68 0.29 22.25
N ARG A 101 0.09 0.01 21.21
CA ARG A 101 -0.35 -0.68 19.98
C ARG A 101 0.63 -1.79 19.62
N THR A 102 0.29 -2.61 18.63
CA THR A 102 1.23 -3.55 18.02
C THR A 102 2.22 -2.79 17.13
N GLN A 103 3.50 -3.19 17.15
CA GLN A 103 4.54 -2.66 16.26
C GLN A 103 4.13 -2.82 14.78
N LEU A 104 4.45 -1.81 13.95
CA LEU A 104 4.16 -1.84 12.52
C LEU A 104 4.79 -3.05 11.82
N SER A 105 6.06 -3.34 12.12
CA SER A 105 6.78 -4.49 11.58
C SER A 105 6.06 -5.80 11.91
N VAL A 106 5.66 -6.01 13.17
CA VAL A 106 4.93 -7.21 13.60
C VAL A 106 3.57 -7.32 12.91
N LYS A 107 2.84 -6.20 12.75
CA LYS A 107 1.58 -6.17 11.98
C LYS A 107 1.80 -6.60 10.53
N VAL A 108 2.80 -6.04 9.85
CA VAL A 108 3.13 -6.38 8.45
C VAL A 108 3.51 -7.84 8.29
N HIS A 109 4.35 -8.37 9.18
CA HIS A 109 4.71 -9.80 9.16
C HIS A 109 3.47 -10.68 9.34
N THR A 110 2.56 -10.29 10.25
CA THR A 110 1.29 -11.02 10.46
C THR A 110 0.38 -10.95 9.24
N ILE A 111 0.33 -9.81 8.55
CA ILE A 111 -0.41 -9.64 7.30
C ILE A 111 0.14 -10.57 6.21
N ILE A 112 1.44 -10.51 5.97
CA ILE A 112 2.11 -11.33 4.94
C ILE A 112 1.95 -12.82 5.24
N ASP A 113 2.20 -13.23 6.49
CA ASP A 113 2.08 -14.63 6.91
C ASP A 113 0.66 -15.17 6.67
N LYS A 114 -0.37 -14.41 7.07
CA LYS A 114 -1.76 -14.79 6.83
C LYS A 114 -2.12 -14.83 5.35
N LEU A 115 -1.62 -13.91 4.53
CA LEU A 115 -1.86 -13.92 3.09
C LEU A 115 -1.22 -15.14 2.41
N MET A 116 -0.06 -15.58 2.89
CA MET A 116 0.68 -16.71 2.32
C MET A 116 0.19 -18.07 2.82
N ASN A 117 -0.37 -18.15 4.02
CA ASN A 117 -0.76 -19.41 4.66
C ASN A 117 -2.28 -19.65 4.72
N SER A 118 -3.10 -18.68 4.32
CA SER A 118 -4.57 -18.83 4.29
C SER A 118 -5.06 -19.36 2.96
N GLU A 119 -6.16 -20.11 2.99
CA GLU A 119 -6.83 -20.63 1.78
C GLU A 119 -8.35 -20.40 1.83
N GLY A 120 -8.98 -20.45 0.65
CA GLY A 120 -10.44 -20.42 0.50
C GLY A 120 -11.10 -19.20 1.15
N LYS A 121 -12.06 -19.44 2.04
CA LYS A 121 -12.87 -18.38 2.67
C LYS A 121 -12.02 -17.40 3.49
N GLU A 122 -10.96 -17.90 4.13
CA GLU A 122 -10.11 -17.07 4.99
C GLU A 122 -9.23 -16.15 4.16
N LEU A 123 -8.58 -16.69 3.11
CA LEU A 123 -7.81 -15.87 2.17
C LEU A 123 -8.66 -14.76 1.54
N ARG A 124 -9.89 -15.11 1.14
CA ARG A 124 -10.85 -14.13 0.61
C ARG A 124 -11.15 -13.02 1.62
N ARG A 125 -11.30 -13.35 2.91
CA ARG A 125 -11.55 -12.40 3.99
C ARG A 125 -10.36 -11.46 4.17
N CYS A 126 -9.16 -12.03 4.26
CA CYS A 126 -7.91 -11.25 4.39
C CYS A 126 -7.73 -10.28 3.22
N LEU A 127 -7.84 -10.77 1.98
CA LEU A 127 -7.72 -9.94 0.78
C LEU A 127 -8.75 -8.82 0.72
N PHE A 128 -9.99 -9.11 1.09
CA PHE A 128 -11.05 -8.09 1.11
C PHE A 128 -10.78 -6.99 2.14
N ALA A 129 -10.27 -7.36 3.32
CA ALA A 129 -9.96 -6.42 4.40
C ALA A 129 -8.71 -5.57 4.13
N LEU A 130 -7.77 -6.07 3.30
CA LEU A 130 -6.47 -5.45 3.09
C LEU A 130 -6.54 -3.97 2.64
N LYS A 131 -7.51 -3.63 1.79
CA LYS A 131 -7.75 -2.23 1.41
C LYS A 131 -8.02 -1.35 2.65
N HIS A 132 -8.91 -1.81 3.54
CA HIS A 132 -9.30 -1.04 4.72
C HIS A 132 -8.13 -0.91 5.70
N ILE A 133 -7.33 -1.96 5.85
CA ILE A 133 -6.13 -1.95 6.70
C ILE A 133 -5.16 -0.82 6.27
N PHE A 134 -4.83 -0.74 4.99
CA PHE A 134 -3.97 0.34 4.48
C PHE A 134 -4.62 1.72 4.50
N GLN A 135 -5.95 1.78 4.46
CA GLN A 135 -6.68 3.04 4.53
C GLN A 135 -6.66 3.65 5.94
N GLU A 136 -6.74 2.80 6.97
CA GLU A 136 -6.79 3.21 8.38
C GLU A 136 -5.42 3.52 8.98
N ASP A 137 -4.36 2.82 8.56
CA ASP A 137 -3.01 3.00 9.08
C ASP A 137 -2.02 3.26 7.93
N LYS A 138 -1.79 4.55 7.62
CA LYS A 138 -0.91 4.96 6.52
C LYS A 138 0.55 4.56 6.77
N ASP A 139 0.98 4.51 8.03
CA ASP A 139 2.38 4.22 8.40
C ASP A 139 2.71 2.75 8.12
N LEU A 140 1.68 1.90 8.10
CA LEU A 140 1.78 0.51 7.67
C LEU A 140 2.18 0.36 6.20
N VAL A 141 1.87 1.33 5.33
CA VAL A 141 2.17 1.24 3.90
C VAL A 141 3.66 1.26 3.65
N HIS A 142 4.38 2.15 4.32
CA HIS A 142 5.85 2.21 4.24
C HIS A 142 6.47 0.89 4.71
N GLU A 143 6.06 0.40 5.89
CA GLU A 143 6.56 -0.84 6.45
C GLU A 143 6.22 -2.06 5.56
N PHE A 144 5.04 -2.08 4.94
CA PHE A 144 4.62 -3.15 4.05
C PHE A 144 5.52 -3.26 2.81
N ILE A 145 5.96 -2.13 2.25
CA ILE A 145 6.88 -2.10 1.11
C ILE A 145 8.25 -2.63 1.51
N GLN A 146 8.79 -2.17 2.64
CA GLN A 146 10.13 -2.55 3.12
C GLN A 146 10.26 -4.06 3.39
N ASN A 147 9.15 -4.74 3.68
CA ASN A 147 9.12 -6.18 3.97
C ASN A 147 8.59 -7.02 2.78
N ASP A 148 8.88 -6.61 1.54
CA ASP A 148 8.52 -7.35 0.31
C ASP A 148 7.00 -7.58 0.13
N GLY A 149 6.16 -6.74 0.73
CA GLY A 149 4.71 -6.88 0.69
C GLY A 149 4.14 -6.82 -0.73
N LEU A 150 4.70 -5.97 -1.61
CA LEU A 150 4.29 -5.91 -3.03
C LEU A 150 4.55 -7.23 -3.76
N ARG A 151 5.71 -7.86 -3.51
CA ARG A 151 6.05 -9.17 -4.06
C ARG A 151 5.12 -10.27 -3.58
N CYS A 152 4.72 -10.23 -2.31
CA CYS A 152 3.69 -11.10 -1.77
C CYS A 152 2.37 -10.95 -2.54
N LEU A 153 1.93 -9.72 -2.82
CA LEU A 153 0.70 -9.47 -3.57
C LEU A 153 0.76 -9.96 -5.02
N ILE A 154 1.87 -9.72 -5.73
CA ILE A 154 2.05 -10.19 -7.11
C ILE A 154 2.02 -11.72 -7.18
N LYS A 155 2.77 -12.37 -6.28
CA LYS A 155 2.86 -13.83 -6.22
C LYS A 155 1.46 -14.42 -5.99
N LEU A 156 0.76 -13.92 -4.97
CA LEU A 156 -0.60 -14.35 -4.68
C LEU A 156 -1.55 -14.07 -5.84
N GLY A 157 -1.45 -12.90 -6.48
CA GLY A 157 -2.30 -12.48 -7.60
C GLY A 157 -2.11 -13.30 -8.89
N SER A 158 -0.97 -13.98 -9.03
CA SER A 158 -0.66 -14.81 -10.20
C SER A 158 -1.32 -16.20 -10.12
N ASP A 159 -1.59 -16.69 -8.91
CA ASP A 159 -2.06 -18.07 -8.66
C ASP A 159 -3.56 -18.17 -8.31
N VAL A 160 -4.29 -17.03 -8.27
CA VAL A 160 -5.66 -16.96 -7.74
C VAL A 160 -6.71 -16.58 -8.79
N ASP A 161 -7.99 -16.74 -8.43
CA ASP A 161 -9.10 -16.36 -9.29
C ASP A 161 -9.30 -14.84 -9.40
N GLN A 162 -10.08 -14.42 -10.41
CA GLN A 162 -10.38 -13.03 -10.72
C GLN A 162 -10.89 -12.16 -9.55
N ASN A 163 -11.65 -12.74 -8.62
CA ASN A 163 -12.19 -11.98 -7.50
C ASN A 163 -11.06 -11.62 -6.53
N TYR A 164 -10.10 -12.53 -6.34
CA TYR A 164 -8.96 -12.33 -5.46
C TYR A 164 -8.00 -11.35 -6.12
N GLN A 165 -7.75 -11.48 -7.43
CA GLN A 165 -7.02 -10.48 -8.21
C GLN A 165 -7.63 -9.08 -8.04
N ASN A 166 -8.95 -8.95 -8.12
CA ASN A 166 -9.62 -7.67 -7.91
C ASN A 166 -9.43 -7.13 -6.47
N TYR A 167 -9.51 -7.97 -5.44
CA TYR A 167 -9.22 -7.52 -4.07
C TYR A 167 -7.77 -7.04 -3.91
N ILE A 168 -6.81 -7.75 -4.50
CA ILE A 168 -5.40 -7.35 -4.52
C ILE A 168 -5.23 -6.01 -5.25
N LEU A 169 -5.83 -5.83 -6.42
CA LEU A 169 -5.77 -4.58 -7.17
C LEU A 169 -6.38 -3.41 -6.38
N ARG A 170 -7.47 -3.64 -5.63
CA ARG A 170 -8.06 -2.62 -4.76
C ARG A 170 -7.15 -2.24 -3.60
N ALA A 171 -6.43 -3.20 -3.02
CA ALA A 171 -5.45 -2.94 -1.98
C ALA A 171 -4.22 -2.21 -2.55
N LEU A 172 -3.71 -2.64 -3.70
CA LEU A 172 -2.61 -1.97 -4.41
C LEU A 172 -2.96 -0.53 -4.78
N GLY A 173 -4.19 -0.30 -5.26
CA GLY A 173 -4.69 1.05 -5.52
C GLY A 173 -4.74 1.92 -4.28
N GLN A 174 -5.02 1.35 -3.10
CA GLN A 174 -4.95 2.09 -1.83
C GLN A 174 -3.51 2.41 -1.45
N VAL A 175 -2.58 1.46 -1.62
CA VAL A 175 -1.13 1.67 -1.41
C VAL A 175 -0.64 2.83 -2.28
N MET A 176 -0.96 2.84 -3.57
CA MET A 176 -0.54 3.87 -4.53
C MET A 176 -1.06 5.28 -4.23
N LEU A 177 -2.03 5.47 -3.33
CA LEU A 177 -2.48 6.80 -2.91
C LEU A 177 -1.50 7.49 -1.94
N TYR A 178 -0.61 6.72 -1.30
CA TYR A 178 0.39 7.24 -0.38
C TYR A 178 1.73 7.44 -1.10
N VAL A 179 2.49 8.47 -0.71
CA VAL A 179 3.78 8.79 -1.33
C VAL A 179 4.76 7.63 -1.18
N ASP A 180 4.92 7.07 0.02
CA ASP A 180 5.75 5.88 0.25
C ASP A 180 5.27 4.69 -0.60
N GLY A 181 3.95 4.50 -0.65
CA GLY A 181 3.27 3.50 -1.47
C GLY A 181 3.66 3.56 -2.94
N MET A 182 3.54 4.74 -3.54
CA MET A 182 3.88 4.98 -4.93
C MET A 182 5.38 4.84 -5.20
N ASN A 183 6.23 5.37 -4.31
CA ASN A 183 7.69 5.21 -4.42
C ASN A 183 8.11 3.73 -4.38
N GLY A 184 7.49 2.93 -3.50
CA GLY A 184 7.72 1.49 -3.48
C GLY A 184 7.33 0.80 -4.79
N VAL A 185 6.22 1.21 -5.41
CA VAL A 185 5.79 0.68 -6.73
C VAL A 185 6.72 1.14 -7.86
N ILE A 186 7.26 2.34 -7.79
CA ILE A 186 8.28 2.88 -8.72
C ILE A 186 9.55 2.03 -8.66
N GLU A 187 10.00 1.68 -7.45
CA GLU A 187 11.19 0.85 -7.23
C GLU A 187 10.95 -0.63 -7.55
N ASP A 188 9.70 -1.12 -7.47
CA ASP A 188 9.32 -2.50 -7.74
C ASP A 188 8.73 -2.71 -9.15
N ASN A 189 9.57 -2.64 -10.19
CA ASN A 189 9.14 -2.83 -11.58
C ASN A 189 8.26 -4.09 -11.84
N PRO A 190 8.46 -5.23 -11.15
CA PRO A 190 7.59 -6.39 -11.30
C PRO A 190 6.13 -6.17 -10.92
N THR A 191 5.82 -5.22 -10.04
CA THR A 191 4.44 -4.77 -9.80
C THR A 191 3.82 -4.25 -11.10
N ILE A 192 4.56 -3.41 -11.84
CA ILE A 192 4.11 -2.82 -13.11
C ILE A 192 4.02 -3.88 -14.22
N GLN A 193 4.97 -4.82 -14.27
CA GLN A 193 4.91 -5.96 -15.20
C GLN A 193 3.66 -6.82 -14.97
N TRP A 194 3.32 -7.07 -13.71
CA TRP A 194 2.10 -7.80 -13.35
C TRP A 194 0.84 -7.03 -13.78
N LEU A 195 0.76 -5.73 -13.47
CA LEU A 195 -0.35 -4.87 -13.92
C LEU A 195 -0.51 -4.87 -15.45
N TYR A 196 0.59 -4.76 -16.20
CA TYR A 196 0.58 -4.83 -17.66
C TYR A 196 0.14 -6.20 -18.18
N SER A 197 0.52 -7.28 -17.50
CA SER A 197 0.10 -8.65 -17.86
C SER A 197 -1.39 -8.89 -17.62
N LEU A 198 -1.98 -8.22 -16.63
CA LEU A 198 -3.43 -8.31 -16.34
C LEU A 198 -4.30 -7.68 -17.43
N LEU A 199 -3.73 -6.89 -18.34
CA LEU A 199 -4.47 -6.31 -19.47
C LEU A 199 -4.98 -7.36 -20.45
N THR A 200 -4.34 -8.54 -20.53
CA THR A 200 -4.84 -9.66 -21.34
C THR A 200 -5.81 -10.57 -20.57
N SER A 201 -6.28 -10.14 -19.40
CA SER A 201 -7.24 -10.93 -18.63
C SER A 201 -8.58 -11.02 -19.36
N ARG A 202 -9.15 -12.24 -19.40
CA ARG A 202 -10.52 -12.51 -19.87
C ARG A 202 -11.60 -11.87 -19.00
N PHE A 203 -11.23 -11.29 -17.86
CA PHE A 203 -12.14 -10.67 -16.90
C PHE A 203 -12.08 -9.15 -16.97
N ARG A 204 -13.10 -8.53 -17.59
CA ARG A 204 -13.14 -7.08 -17.87
C ARG A 204 -12.91 -6.20 -16.63
N LEU A 205 -13.40 -6.59 -15.46
CA LEU A 205 -13.19 -5.82 -14.23
C LEU A 205 -11.72 -5.77 -13.79
N VAL A 206 -10.99 -6.88 -13.99
CA VAL A 206 -9.55 -6.95 -13.71
C VAL A 206 -8.79 -6.04 -14.68
N VAL A 207 -9.08 -6.14 -15.98
CA VAL A 207 -8.50 -5.26 -17.02
C VAL A 207 -8.76 -3.79 -16.71
N LYS A 208 -10.02 -3.43 -16.42
CA LYS A 208 -10.42 -2.06 -16.09
C LYS A 208 -9.64 -1.50 -14.91
N THR A 209 -9.49 -2.32 -13.86
CA THR A 209 -8.82 -1.87 -12.63
C THR A 209 -7.32 -1.74 -12.87
N ALA A 210 -6.70 -2.70 -13.56
CA ALA A 210 -5.29 -2.64 -13.94
C ALA A 210 -4.96 -1.40 -14.80
N LEU A 211 -5.79 -1.09 -15.81
CA LEU A 211 -5.64 0.14 -16.61
C LEU A 211 -5.70 1.40 -15.75
N LYS A 212 -6.64 1.48 -14.82
CA LYS A 212 -6.74 2.64 -13.91
C LYS A 212 -5.50 2.78 -13.03
N LEU A 213 -4.97 1.68 -12.51
CA LEU A 213 -3.74 1.72 -11.72
C LEU A 213 -2.53 2.13 -12.55
N LEU A 214 -2.38 1.61 -13.77
CA LEU A 214 -1.32 2.04 -14.69
C LEU A 214 -1.43 3.52 -15.04
N LEU A 215 -2.64 4.05 -15.24
CA LEU A 215 -2.86 5.48 -15.45
C LEU A 215 -2.47 6.30 -14.21
N VAL A 216 -2.91 5.91 -13.01
CA VAL A 216 -2.51 6.57 -11.76
C VAL A 216 -0.99 6.55 -11.59
N PHE A 217 -0.32 5.46 -11.96
CA PHE A 217 1.13 5.35 -11.93
C PHE A 217 1.81 6.35 -12.89
N ILE A 218 1.39 6.40 -14.15
CA ILE A 218 1.99 7.30 -15.16
C ILE A 218 1.69 8.78 -14.84
N GLU A 219 0.52 9.07 -14.29
CA GLU A 219 0.12 10.44 -13.93
C GLU A 219 0.83 10.99 -12.69
N TYR A 220 1.44 10.13 -11.88
CA TYR A 220 2.10 10.55 -10.64
C TYR A 220 3.32 11.43 -10.90
N VAL A 221 4.25 10.97 -11.75
CA VAL A 221 5.46 11.69 -12.16
C VAL A 221 5.81 11.33 -13.60
N GLU A 222 6.20 12.32 -14.41
CA GLU A 222 6.48 12.14 -15.86
C GLU A 222 7.49 11.01 -16.15
N SER A 223 8.53 10.85 -15.33
CA SER A 223 9.55 9.80 -15.49
C SER A 223 9.01 8.38 -15.37
N ASN A 224 7.81 8.18 -14.80
CA ASN A 224 7.20 6.86 -14.67
C ASN A 224 6.86 6.24 -16.04
N CYS A 225 6.76 7.04 -17.10
CA CYS A 225 6.59 6.52 -18.46
C CYS A 225 7.73 5.56 -18.85
N LEU A 226 8.98 5.88 -18.50
CA LEU A 226 10.15 5.04 -18.82
C LEU A 226 10.13 3.73 -18.02
N ILE A 227 9.68 3.78 -16.77
CA ILE A 227 9.53 2.59 -15.91
C ILE A 227 8.43 1.68 -16.47
N PHE A 228 7.33 2.27 -16.95
CA PHE A 228 6.28 1.52 -17.62
C PHE A 228 6.79 0.88 -18.92
N ILE A 229 7.51 1.62 -19.77
CA ILE A 229 8.15 1.08 -20.99
C ILE A 229 9.08 -0.10 -20.63
N GLN A 230 9.92 0.04 -19.60
CA GLN A 230 10.76 -1.06 -19.12
C GLN A 230 9.95 -2.30 -18.73
N ALA A 231 8.81 -2.12 -18.06
CA ALA A 231 7.92 -3.22 -17.71
C ALA A 231 7.30 -3.87 -18.96
N VAL A 232 6.88 -3.08 -19.96
CA VAL A 232 6.38 -3.58 -21.25
C VAL A 232 7.46 -4.41 -21.97
N HIS A 233 8.71 -3.93 -22.00
CA HIS A 233 9.84 -4.66 -22.58
C HIS A 233 10.11 -5.98 -21.82
N ALA A 234 10.09 -5.96 -20.50
CA ALA A 234 10.29 -7.17 -19.70
C ALA A 234 9.21 -8.23 -19.97
N VAL A 235 7.95 -7.82 -20.09
CA VAL A 235 6.83 -8.73 -20.42
C VAL A 235 6.91 -9.22 -21.87
N HIS A 236 7.32 -8.35 -22.81
CA HIS A 236 7.61 -8.75 -24.20
C HIS A 236 8.67 -9.85 -24.24
N GLN A 237 9.79 -9.66 -23.53
CA GLN A 237 10.91 -10.62 -23.51
C GLN A 237 10.53 -11.95 -22.86
N SER A 238 9.74 -11.92 -21.78
CA SER A 238 9.34 -13.13 -21.07
C SER A 238 8.30 -13.95 -21.82
N ASN A 239 7.35 -13.29 -22.50
CA ASN A 239 6.25 -13.97 -23.21
C ASN A 239 6.53 -14.20 -24.71
N GLY A 240 7.57 -13.56 -25.29
CA GLY A 240 7.85 -13.63 -26.73
C GLY A 240 6.77 -12.96 -27.59
N THR A 241 5.98 -12.05 -27.03
CA THR A 241 4.89 -11.33 -27.70
C THR A 241 5.34 -9.94 -28.10
N PRO A 242 4.87 -9.32 -29.20
CA PRO A 242 5.27 -7.96 -29.58
C PRO A 242 5.17 -6.95 -28.43
N LEU A 243 6.03 -5.92 -28.45
CA LEU A 243 5.90 -4.77 -27.54
C LEU A 243 4.48 -4.21 -27.62
N TRP A 244 3.91 -3.65 -26.56
CA TRP A 244 2.54 -3.09 -26.57
C TRP A 244 1.39 -4.07 -26.85
N SER A 245 1.65 -5.34 -27.14
CA SER A 245 0.61 -6.29 -27.59
C SER A 245 -0.58 -6.45 -26.65
N ASN A 246 -0.36 -6.34 -25.34
CA ASN A 246 -1.45 -6.45 -24.36
C ASN A 246 -2.43 -5.28 -24.45
N VAL A 247 -1.93 -4.06 -24.70
CA VAL A 247 -2.76 -2.86 -24.87
C VAL A 247 -3.36 -2.84 -26.28
N MET A 248 -2.60 -3.24 -27.30
CA MET A 248 -3.08 -3.28 -28.68
C MET A 248 -4.25 -4.25 -28.86
N LYS A 249 -4.20 -5.43 -28.22
CA LYS A 249 -5.34 -6.37 -28.20
C LYS A 249 -6.62 -5.72 -27.66
N LEU A 250 -6.53 -4.90 -26.61
CA LEU A 250 -7.70 -4.20 -26.07
C LEU A 250 -8.32 -3.23 -27.07
N LEU A 251 -7.50 -2.61 -27.91
CA LEU A 251 -7.92 -1.63 -28.92
C LEU A 251 -8.46 -2.29 -30.19
N THR A 252 -7.92 -3.45 -30.58
CA THR A 252 -8.24 -4.11 -31.84
C THR A 252 -9.29 -5.22 -31.72
N GLU A 253 -9.54 -5.77 -30.51
CA GLU A 253 -10.45 -6.91 -30.35
C GLU A 253 -11.92 -6.50 -30.48
N PRO A 254 -12.69 -7.12 -31.42
CA PRO A 254 -14.08 -6.74 -31.70
C PRO A 254 -15.05 -6.95 -30.51
N ASP A 255 -14.70 -7.85 -29.58
CA ASP A 255 -15.52 -8.19 -28.42
C ASP A 255 -15.38 -7.17 -27.27
N MET A 256 -14.50 -6.18 -27.41
CA MET A 256 -14.25 -5.10 -26.44
C MET A 256 -15.00 -3.82 -26.82
N VAL A 257 -16.33 -3.89 -26.83
CA VAL A 257 -17.24 -2.75 -27.11
C VAL A 257 -17.30 -1.74 -25.94
N ASP A 258 -16.53 -1.95 -24.87
CA ASP A 258 -16.51 -1.01 -23.74
C ASP A 258 -15.68 0.22 -24.08
N THR A 259 -16.35 1.27 -24.54
CA THR A 259 -15.75 2.57 -24.87
C THR A 259 -14.89 3.12 -23.74
N GLU A 260 -15.23 2.84 -22.47
CA GLU A 260 -14.42 3.29 -21.32
C GLU A 260 -13.04 2.62 -21.31
N LEU A 261 -12.96 1.33 -21.63
CA LEU A 261 -11.68 0.60 -21.70
C LEU A 261 -10.83 1.10 -22.87
N LEU A 262 -11.44 1.36 -24.02
CA LEU A 262 -10.75 1.91 -25.18
C LEU A 262 -10.17 3.30 -24.87
N VAL A 263 -10.95 4.15 -24.20
CA VAL A 263 -10.48 5.48 -23.74
C VAL A 263 -9.30 5.33 -22.78
N TYR A 264 -9.36 4.41 -21.81
CA TYR A 264 -8.24 4.19 -20.89
C TYR A 264 -7.00 3.65 -21.57
N ALA A 265 -7.14 2.67 -22.47
CA ALA A 265 -6.02 2.11 -23.23
C ALA A 265 -5.36 3.18 -24.10
N MET A 266 -6.14 3.97 -24.83
CA MET A 266 -5.61 5.05 -25.66
C MET A 266 -4.98 6.17 -24.82
N THR A 267 -5.60 6.52 -23.69
CA THR A 267 -5.03 7.52 -22.75
C THR A 267 -3.70 7.03 -22.18
N LEU A 268 -3.57 5.73 -21.88
CA LEU A 268 -2.34 5.14 -21.36
C LEU A 268 -1.21 5.27 -22.39
N ILE A 269 -1.47 4.92 -23.66
CA ILE A 269 -0.51 5.10 -24.75
C ILE A 269 -0.12 6.58 -24.87
N ASN A 270 -1.10 7.47 -25.00
CA ASN A 270 -0.86 8.90 -25.21
C ASN A 270 -0.03 9.52 -24.07
N LYS A 271 -0.37 9.21 -22.81
CA LYS A 271 0.38 9.72 -21.66
C LYS A 271 1.77 9.13 -21.55
N THR A 272 1.94 7.85 -21.90
CA THR A 272 3.27 7.23 -21.93
C THR A 272 4.14 7.94 -22.95
N LEU A 273 3.67 8.05 -24.21
CA LEU A 273 4.41 8.66 -25.30
C LEU A 273 4.73 10.14 -25.04
N ASN A 274 3.78 10.91 -24.49
CA ASN A 274 3.99 12.31 -24.14
C ASN A 274 5.01 12.52 -23.01
N GLY A 275 5.25 11.51 -22.17
CA GLY A 275 6.24 11.57 -21.09
C GLY A 275 7.68 11.27 -21.55
N ILE A 276 7.88 10.76 -22.77
CA ILE A 276 9.21 10.35 -23.24
C ILE A 276 10.07 11.60 -23.52
N PRO A 277 11.26 11.73 -22.92
CA PRO A 277 12.08 12.94 -23.02
C PRO A 277 12.90 13.04 -24.30
N ASP A 278 13.20 11.92 -24.97
CA ASP A 278 14.05 11.86 -26.16
C ASP A 278 13.32 11.30 -27.39
N GLN A 279 13.72 11.77 -28.57
CA GLN A 279 13.07 11.41 -29.83
C GLN A 279 13.30 9.96 -30.22
N ASP A 280 14.49 9.41 -29.96
CA ASP A 280 14.84 8.05 -30.36
C ASP A 280 13.92 7.03 -29.67
N THR A 281 13.82 7.11 -28.33
CA THR A 281 12.90 6.26 -27.56
C THR A 281 11.44 6.49 -27.99
N TYR A 282 11.04 7.72 -28.28
CA TYR A 282 9.69 8.02 -28.72
C TYR A 282 9.34 7.30 -30.04
N TYR A 283 10.21 7.40 -31.04
CA TYR A 283 10.00 6.74 -32.34
C TYR A 283 10.07 5.22 -32.21
N ASP A 284 10.96 4.66 -31.40
CA ASP A 284 10.99 3.22 -31.13
C ASP A 284 9.65 2.69 -30.59
N GLN A 285 8.99 3.44 -29.69
CA GLN A 285 7.70 3.06 -29.15
C GLN A 285 6.55 3.26 -30.17
N VAL A 286 6.57 4.35 -30.93
CA VAL A 286 5.55 4.62 -31.95
C VAL A 286 5.59 3.56 -33.05
N ASP A 287 6.77 3.26 -33.59
CA ASP A 287 6.96 2.25 -34.64
C ASP A 287 6.45 0.89 -34.18
N ALA A 288 6.76 0.48 -32.94
CA ALA A 288 6.27 -0.77 -32.37
C ALA A 288 4.73 -0.84 -32.25
N ILE A 289 4.07 0.30 -32.02
CA ILE A 289 2.61 0.41 -31.95
C ILE A 289 1.99 0.42 -33.36
N GLU A 290 2.62 1.12 -34.31
CA GLU A 290 2.21 1.18 -35.72
C GLU A 290 2.29 -0.19 -36.41
N GLU A 291 3.35 -0.96 -36.17
CA GLU A 291 3.50 -2.33 -36.68
C GLU A 291 2.36 -3.27 -36.26
N GLN A 292 1.64 -2.93 -35.19
CA GLN A 292 0.47 -3.67 -34.69
C GLN A 292 -0.87 -3.11 -35.19
N GLY A 293 -0.84 -2.13 -36.09
CA GLY A 293 -2.03 -1.65 -36.81
C GLY A 293 -2.87 -0.63 -36.04
N ILE A 294 -2.26 0.21 -35.19
CA ILE A 294 -3.00 1.27 -34.48
C ILE A 294 -3.74 2.21 -35.44
N GLU A 295 -3.24 2.41 -36.66
CA GLU A 295 -3.89 3.24 -37.68
C GLU A 295 -5.33 2.79 -37.97
N GLN A 296 -5.61 1.49 -37.91
CA GLN A 296 -6.93 0.92 -38.17
C GLN A 296 -7.91 1.15 -37.02
N VAL A 297 -7.40 1.45 -35.82
CA VAL A 297 -8.20 1.77 -34.63
C VAL A 297 -8.59 3.25 -34.61
N VAL A 298 -7.72 4.12 -35.14
CA VAL A 298 -7.88 5.58 -35.11
C VAL A 298 -8.74 6.13 -36.27
N GLN A 299 -8.88 5.37 -37.36
CA GLN A 299 -9.70 5.71 -38.54
C GLN A 299 -11.18 5.37 -38.35
#